data_AF-A0A7W7S5V5-F1
#
_entry.id   AF-A0A7W7S5V5-F1
#
_cell.length_a   1.000
_cell.length_b   1.000
_cell.length_c   1.000
_cell.angle_alpha   90.00
_cell.angle_beta   90.00
_cell.angle_gamma   90.00
#
_symmetry.space_group_name_H-M   'P 1'
#
loop_
_entity.id
_entity.type
_entity.pdbx_description
1 polymer ?
#
loop_
_entity_poly.entity_id
_entity_poly.type
_entity_poly.pdbx_seq_one_letter_code
_entity_poly.pdbx_strand_id
1 'polypeptide(L)' 'MSWMGPSTAREVTVPDTVGLTVTDARTVASEAGVALAAADPDGPPVGALTWPGVWVVTAQTPAPGTRMR' A
#
# COMPACT_ATOMS: atom_id res chain seq x y z
N MET A 1 10.90 -4.65 10.70
CA MET A 1 9.85 -4.60 11.75
C MET A 1 8.72 -5.55 11.34
N SER A 2 7.89 -6.01 12.29
CA SER A 2 6.74 -6.88 11.98
C SER A 2 5.44 -6.19 12.41
N TRP A 3 4.44 -6.22 11.54
CA TRP A 3 3.09 -5.70 11.78
C TRP A 3 2.14 -6.86 12.05
N MET A 4 1.24 -6.71 13.02
CA MET A 4 0.25 -7.73 13.38
C MET A 4 -1.16 -7.31 12.93
N GLY A 5 -1.71 -8.09 12.04
CA GLY A 5 -3.10 -8.23 11.65
C GLY A 5 -3.70 -9.54 12.22
N PRO A 6 -4.81 -10.03 11.65
CA PRO A 6 -5.53 -11.18 12.17
C PRO A 6 -4.68 -12.46 12.09
N SER A 7 -4.79 -13.35 13.08
CA SER A 7 -3.97 -14.58 13.18
C SER A 7 -4.12 -15.56 12.01
N THR A 8 -5.12 -15.37 11.16
CA THR A 8 -5.39 -16.17 9.96
C THR A 8 -4.87 -15.54 8.67
N ALA A 9 -4.35 -14.30 8.70
CA ALA A 9 -3.83 -13.67 7.51
C ALA A 9 -2.48 -14.28 7.10
N ARG A 10 -2.27 -14.32 5.78
CA ARG A 10 -1.05 -14.82 5.17
C ARG A 10 0.08 -13.83 5.44
N GLU A 11 1.25 -14.32 5.84
CA GLU A 11 2.43 -13.47 5.96
C GLU A 11 2.81 -12.90 4.58
N VAL A 12 2.93 -11.58 4.51
CA VAL A 12 3.31 -10.83 3.30
C VAL A 12 4.45 -9.86 3.64
N THR A 13 5.29 -9.57 2.65
CA THR A 13 6.33 -8.55 2.77
C THR A 13 5.86 -7.29 2.05
N VAL A 14 5.88 -6.16 2.75
CA VAL A 14 5.48 -4.87 2.19
C VAL A 14 6.43 -4.50 1.04
N PRO A 15 5.91 -4.27 -0.18
CA PRO A 15 6.75 -3.86 -1.31
C PRO A 15 7.20 -2.40 -1.17
N ASP A 16 8.25 -2.04 -1.91
CA ASP A 16 8.64 -0.65 -2.09
C ASP A 16 7.81 -0.02 -3.20
N THR A 17 7.11 1.06 -2.87
CA THR A 17 6.21 1.76 -3.77
C THR A 17 6.57 3.23 -3.94
N VAL A 18 7.50 3.76 -3.13
CA VAL A 18 7.91 5.16 -3.22
C VAL A 18 8.60 5.42 -4.56
N GLY A 19 8.21 6.50 -5.22
CA GLY A 19 8.69 6.85 -6.57
C GLY A 19 7.91 6.20 -7.71
N LEU A 20 7.05 5.21 -7.45
CA LEU A 20 6.14 4.66 -8.45
C LEU A 20 4.95 5.60 -8.68
N THR A 21 4.36 5.53 -9.88
CA THR A 21 3.02 6.09 -10.06
C THR A 21 2.02 5.32 -9.20
N VAL A 22 0.94 5.97 -8.76
CA VAL A 22 -0.12 5.31 -7.96
C VAL A 22 -0.73 4.13 -8.72
N THR A 23 -0.76 4.18 -10.06
CA THR A 23 -1.20 3.08 -10.91
C THR A 23 -0.25 1.89 -10.81
N ASP A 24 1.05 2.10 -10.96
CA ASP A 24 2.05 1.03 -10.89
C ASP A 24 2.16 0.46 -9.47
N ALA A 25 2.12 1.34 -8.46
CA ALA A 25 2.15 0.94 -7.06
C ALA A 25 0.95 0.04 -6.70
N ARG A 26 -0.22 0.25 -7.30
CA ARG A 26 -1.38 -0.65 -7.12
C ARG A 26 -1.11 -2.04 -7.67
N THR A 27 -0.51 -2.13 -8.86
CA THR A 27 -0.14 -3.41 -9.47
C THR A 27 0.86 -4.15 -8.59
N VAL A 28 1.94 -3.49 -8.19
CA VAL A 28 2.98 -4.06 -7.31
C VAL A 28 2.41 -4.50 -5.97
N ALA A 29 1.57 -3.67 -5.34
CA ALA A 29 0.91 -4.02 -4.08
C ALA A 29 0.02 -5.26 -4.23
N SER A 30 -0.80 -5.30 -5.28
CA SER A 30 -1.70 -6.43 -5.54
C SER A 30 -0.94 -7.73 -5.78
N GLU A 31 0.16 -7.70 -6.52
CA GLU A 31 1.03 -8.87 -6.74
C GLU A 31 1.68 -9.36 -5.44
N ALA A 32 1.99 -8.44 -4.52
CA ALA A 32 2.51 -8.75 -3.19
C ALA A 32 1.42 -9.21 -2.18
N GLY A 33 0.14 -9.20 -2.57
CA GLY A 33 -0.98 -9.60 -1.71
C GLY A 33 -1.41 -8.54 -0.70
N VAL A 34 -1.12 -7.26 -0.96
CA VAL A 34 -1.55 -6.11 -0.15
C VAL A 34 -2.27 -5.07 -1.00
N ALA A 35 -2.94 -4.11 -0.37
CA ALA A 35 -3.60 -3.01 -1.05
C ALA A 35 -3.05 -1.67 -0.57
N LEU A 36 -2.99 -0.69 -1.46
CA LEU A 36 -2.74 0.70 -1.07
C LEU A 36 -3.97 1.25 -0.35
N ALA A 37 -3.76 1.78 0.85
CA ALA A 37 -4.79 2.39 1.66
C ALA A 37 -4.48 3.88 1.88
N ALA A 38 -5.54 4.69 1.98
CA ALA A 38 -5.40 6.05 2.50
C ALA A 38 -5.15 5.98 4.00
N ALA A 39 -4.53 7.03 4.56
CA ALA A 39 -4.25 7.09 5.99
C ALA A 39 -5.53 7.16 6.84
N ASP A 40 -6.57 7.79 6.29
CA ASP A 40 -7.90 7.83 6.89
C ASP A 40 -8.71 6.60 6.46
N PRO A 41 -9.03 5.67 7.38
CA PRO A 41 -9.80 4.46 7.06
C PRO A 41 -11.25 4.76 6.70
N ASP A 42 -11.81 5.88 7.16
CA ASP A 42 -13.16 6.34 6.86
C ASP A 42 -13.19 7.31 5.68
N GLY A 43 -12.01 7.66 5.15
CA GLY A 43 -11.83 8.59 4.06
C GLY A 43 -12.10 7.99 2.67
N PRO A 44 -12.05 8.83 1.62
CA PRO A 44 -12.14 8.37 0.25
C PRO A 44 -10.98 7.42 -0.09
N PRO A 45 -11.20 6.43 -0.97
CA PRO A 45 -10.15 5.51 -1.37
C PRO A 45 -9.05 6.25 -2.13
N VAL A 46 -7.82 5.71 -2.10
CA VAL A 46 -6.65 6.28 -2.79
C VAL A 46 -6.95 6.68 -4.23
N GLY A 47 -7.75 5.88 -4.95
CA GLY A 47 -8.08 6.14 -6.35
C GLY A 47 -8.94 7.39 -6.57
N ALA A 48 -9.81 7.72 -5.62
CA ALA A 48 -10.59 8.95 -5.68
C ALA A 48 -9.73 10.18 -5.33
N LEU A 49 -8.78 10.02 -4.39
CA LEU A 49 -7.84 11.08 -4.02
C LEU A 49 -6.83 11.42 -5.11
N THR A 50 -6.54 10.48 -6.00
CA THR A 50 -5.54 10.61 -7.06
C THR A 50 -6.16 10.78 -8.43
N TRP A 51 -7.40 11.28 -8.50
CA TRP A 51 -8.08 11.61 -9.75
C TRP A 51 -8.42 13.10 -9.82
N PRO A 52 -8.32 13.74 -11.01
CA PRO A 52 -7.68 13.25 -12.23
C PRO A 52 -6.14 13.36 -12.18
N GLY A 53 -5.45 12.78 -13.17
CA GLY A 53 -4.01 12.97 -13.40
C GLY A 53 -3.11 11.77 -13.05
N VAL A 54 -1.80 12.01 -13.06
CA VAL A 54 -0.76 11.04 -12.69
C VAL A 54 -0.13 11.49 -11.38
N TRP A 55 -0.17 10.60 -10.40
CA TRP A 55 0.32 10.87 -9.04
C TRP A 55 1.43 9.89 -8.70
N VAL A 56 2.43 10.36 -7.97
CA VAL A 56 3.58 9.58 -7.54
C VAL A 56 3.53 9.38 -6.04
N VAL A 57 3.80 8.16 -5.58
CA VAL A 57 3.90 7.85 -4.15
C VAL A 57 5.16 8.51 -3.59
N THR A 58 5.00 9.40 -2.62
CA THR A 58 6.12 10.11 -1.98
C THR A 58 6.49 9.56 -0.60
N ALA A 59 5.58 8.81 0.01
CA ALA A 59 5.78 8.17 1.30
C ALA A 59 4.88 6.94 1.41
N GLN A 60 5.31 5.97 2.21
CA GLN A 60 4.51 4.81 2.56
C GLN A 60 4.68 4.46 4.03
N THR A 61 3.64 3.85 4.59
CA THR A 61 3.68 3.19 5.89
C THR A 61 2.78 1.94 5.84
N PRO A 62 3.24 0.76 6.29
CA PRO A 62 4.57 0.47 6.83
C PRO A 62 5.72 0.62 5.81
N ALA A 63 6.95 0.68 6.32
CA ALA A 63 8.15 0.78 5.48
C ALA A 63 8.35 -0.49 4.60
N PRO A 64 9.00 -0.37 3.42
CA PRO A 64 9.35 -1.51 2.59
C PRO A 64 10.10 -2.60 3.37
N GLY A 65 9.84 -3.87 3.04
CA GLY A 65 10.44 -5.02 3.75
C GLY A 65 9.82 -5.34 5.11
N THR A 66 8.82 -4.58 5.56
CA THR A 66 8.04 -4.93 6.76
C THR A 66 7.28 -6.23 6.52
N ARG A 67 7.31 -7.14 7.50
CA ARG A 67 6.51 -8.37 7.45
C ARG A 67 5.17 -8.14 8.11
N MET A 68 4.09 -8.28 7.36
CA MET A 68 2.72 -8.23 7.87
C MET A 68 2.18 -9.64 7.97
N ARG A 69 1.48 -9.95 9.06
CA ARG A 69 0.77 -11.22 9.27
C ARG A 69 -0.63 -10.93 9.76
#